data_AF-A0A9C8WHE4-F1
#
_entry.id   AF-A0A9C8WHE4-F1
#
_cell.length_a   1.000
_cell.length_b   1.000
_cell.length_c   1.000
_cell.angle_alpha   90.00
_cell.angle_beta   90.00
_cell.angle_gamma   90.00
#
_symmetry.space_group_name_H-M   'P 1'
#
loop_
_entity.id
_entity.type
_entity.pdbx_description
1 polymer ?
#
loop_
_entity_poly.entity_id
_entity_poly.type
_entity_poly.pdbx_seq_one_letter_code
_entity_poly.pdbx_strand_id
1 'polypeptide(L)' 'ARSNPSFRQFLTFAQRSALEVQSLLYVALDVNYITREQFRSTYAQVEKIAALVGALKQSLK' A
#
# COMPACT_ATOMS: atom_id res chain seq x y z
N ALA A 1 -10.03 26.63 0.26
CA ALA A 1 -10.38 25.34 -0.34
C ALA A 1 -9.14 24.45 -0.34
N ARG A 2 -9.18 23.28 0.32
CA ARG A 2 -8.09 22.29 0.27
C ARG A 2 -7.94 21.84 -1.18
N SER A 3 -6.87 22.28 -1.82
CA SER A 3 -6.65 22.12 -3.25
C SER A 3 -6.21 20.68 -3.58
N ASN A 4 -6.50 20.22 -4.80
CA ASN A 4 -6.08 18.91 -5.32
C ASN A 4 -4.61 18.51 -5.03
N PRO A 5 -3.62 19.44 -4.99
CA PRO A 5 -2.23 19.10 -4.65
C PRO A 5 -2.06 18.46 -3.27
N SER A 6 -2.72 18.97 -2.23
CA SER A 6 -2.64 18.38 -0.89
C SER A 6 -3.25 16.97 -0.87
N PHE A 7 -4.36 16.76 -1.59
CA PHE A 7 -4.99 15.45 -1.69
C PHE A 7 -4.10 14.44 -2.43
N ARG A 8 -3.47 14.85 -3.54
CA ARG A 8 -2.50 14.03 -4.28
C ARG A 8 -1.29 13.63 -3.44
N GLN A 9 -0.83 14.53 -2.56
CA GLN A 9 0.24 14.26 -1.62
C GLN A 9 -0.18 13.22 -0.57
N PHE A 10 -1.39 13.33 0.01
CA PHE A 10 -1.92 12.32 0.91
C PHE A 10 -2.04 10.94 0.27
N LEU A 11 -2.47 10.86 -0.99
CA LEU A 11 -2.49 9.60 -1.74
C LEU A 11 -1.09 9.03 -1.98
N THR A 12 -0.08 9.89 -2.13
CA THR A 12 1.33 9.45 -2.21
C THR A 12 1.77 8.82 -0.90
N PHE A 13 1.44 9.42 0.25
CA PHE A 13 1.73 8.83 1.56
C PHE A 13 1.01 7.49 1.73
N ALA A 14 -0.28 7.42 1.42
CA ALA A 14 -1.06 6.18 1.50
C ALA A 14 -0.46 5.05 0.64
N GLN A 15 -0.05 5.36 -0.59
CA GLN A 15 0.59 4.39 -1.48
C GLN A 15 1.92 3.89 -0.89
N ARG A 16 2.75 4.78 -0.32
CA ARG A 16 4.02 4.42 0.30
C ARG A 16 3.83 3.56 1.56
N SER A 17 2.89 3.91 2.42
CA SER A 17 2.57 3.11 3.62
C SER A 17 2.12 1.70 3.25
N ALA A 18 1.37 1.51 2.16
CA ALA A 18 1.03 0.17 1.68
C ALA A 18 2.28 -0.63 1.27
N LEU A 19 3.21 0.00 0.52
CA LEU A 19 4.46 -0.67 0.12
C LEU A 19 5.40 -0.97 1.31
N GLU A 20 5.39 -0.14 2.36
CA GLU A 20 6.10 -0.43 3.60
C GLU A 20 5.56 -1.67 4.29
N VAL A 21 4.22 -1.84 4.35
CA VAL A 21 3.59 -3.09 4.84
C VAL A 21 4.06 -4.28 4.00
N GLN A 22 4.10 -4.15 2.68
CA GLN A 22 4.58 -5.20 1.77
C GLN A 22 6.00 -5.66 2.12
N SER A 23 6.91 -4.72 2.40
CA SER A 23 8.27 -5.01 2.84
C SER A 23 8.30 -5.71 4.20
N LEU A 24 7.48 -5.25 5.15
CA LEU A 24 7.41 -5.83 6.50
C LEU A 24 6.83 -7.24 6.51
N LEU A 25 5.98 -7.60 5.53
CA LEU A 25 5.47 -8.97 5.40
C LEU A 25 6.60 -9.99 5.22
N TYR A 26 7.68 -9.65 4.52
CA TYR A 26 8.82 -10.55 4.38
C TYR A 26 9.50 -10.80 5.73
N VAL A 27 9.76 -9.73 6.48
CA VAL A 27 10.33 -9.83 7.83
C VAL A 27 9.42 -10.66 8.74
N ALA A 28 8.11 -10.41 8.70
CA ALA A 28 7.12 -11.16 9.49
C ALA A 28 7.08 -12.65 9.11
N LEU A 29 7.27 -12.99 7.83
CA LEU A 29 7.37 -14.36 7.36
C LEU A 29 8.67 -15.02 7.83
N ASP A 30 9.80 -14.32 7.72
CA ASP A 30 11.13 -14.84 8.09
C ASP A 30 11.22 -15.17 9.59
N VAL A 31 10.58 -14.36 10.44
CA VAL A 31 10.50 -14.60 11.89
C VAL A 31 9.31 -15.48 12.30
N ASN A 32 8.63 -16.10 11.33
CA ASN A 32 7.50 -17.02 11.52
C ASN A 32 6.31 -16.42 12.30
N TYR A 33 6.08 -15.11 12.22
CA TYR A 33 4.90 -14.45 12.82
C TYR A 33 3.63 -14.65 11.98
N ILE A 34 3.78 -14.91 10.69
CA ILE A 34 2.69 -15.21 9.77
C ILE A 34 2.99 -16.46 8.96
N THR A 35 1.95 -17.16 8.51
CA THR A 35 2.10 -18.29 7.58
C THR A 35 2.34 -17.79 6.16
N ARG A 36 2.86 -18.67 5.30
CA ARG A 36 3.00 -18.39 3.85
C ARG A 36 1.65 -18.07 3.17
N GLU A 37 0.55 -18.63 3.67
CA GLU A 37 -0.79 -18.33 3.17
C GLU A 37 -1.24 -16.91 3.57
N GLN A 38 -1.05 -16.55 4.84
CA GLN A 38 -1.31 -15.19 5.33
C GLN A 38 -0.44 -14.16 4.60
N PHE A 39 0.84 -14.48 4.37
CA PHE A 39 1.73 -13.66 3.55
C PHE A 39 1.14 -13.42 2.16
N ARG A 40 0.81 -14.49 1.41
CA ARG A 40 0.31 -14.37 0.04
C ARG A 40 -1.00 -13.57 -0.03
N SER A 41 -1.93 -13.85 0.89
CA SER A 41 -3.20 -13.14 1.00
C SER A 41 -2.98 -11.64 1.23
N THR A 42 -2.18 -11.30 2.23
CA THR A 42 -1.93 -9.90 2.62
C THR A 42 -1.11 -9.16 1.56
N TYR A 43 -0.12 -9.81 0.96
CA TYR A 43 0.70 -9.23 -0.11
C TYR A 43 -0.18 -8.86 -1.31
N ALA A 44 -1.04 -9.78 -1.77
CA ALA A 44 -1.96 -9.50 -2.88
C ALA A 44 -2.96 -8.38 -2.54
N GLN A 45 -3.42 -8.29 -1.28
CA GLN A 45 -4.29 -7.21 -0.84
C GLN A 45 -3.57 -5.86 -0.86
N VAL A 46 -2.32 -5.82 -0.39
CA VAL A 46 -1.47 -4.62 -0.41
C VAL A 46 -1.21 -4.15 -1.84
N GLU A 47 -0.89 -5.05 -2.77
CA GLU A 47 -0.74 -4.72 -4.20
C GLU A 47 -2.00 -4.09 -4.78
N LYS A 48 -3.17 -4.68 -4.49
CA LYS A 48 -4.46 -4.15 -4.94
C LYS A 48 -4.72 -2.74 -4.39
N ILE A 49 -4.43 -2.50 -3.11
CA ILE A 49 -4.57 -1.18 -2.48
C ILE A 49 -3.63 -0.17 -3.15
N ALA A 50 -2.35 -0.50 -3.30
CA ALA A 50 -1.36 0.37 -3.91
C ALA A 50 -1.73 0.75 -5.36
N ALA A 51 -2.28 -0.21 -6.13
CA ALA A 51 -2.77 0.02 -7.48
C ALA A 51 -3.98 0.96 -7.51
N LEU A 52 -4.99 0.73 -6.66
CA LEU A 52 -6.18 1.57 -6.58
C LEU A 52 -5.85 3.01 -6.14
N VAL A 53 -5.01 3.17 -5.12
CA VAL A 53 -4.53 4.48 -4.66
C VAL A 53 -3.73 5.17 -5.77
N GLY A 54 -2.88 4.43 -6.48
CA GLY A 54 -2.13 4.93 -7.63
C GLY A 54 -3.04 5.44 -8.75
N ALA A 55 -4.07 4.67 -9.11
CA ALA A 55 -5.05 5.04 -10.13
C ALA A 55 -5.84 6.30 -9.73
N LEU A 56 -6.30 6.38 -8.47
CA LEU A 56 -6.99 7.57 -7.95
C LEU A 56 -6.07 8.79 -7.96
N LYS A 57 -4.80 8.64 -7.58
CA LYS A 57 -3.80 9.72 -7.65
C LYS A 57 -3.57 10.21 -9.08
N GLN A 58 -3.68 9.34 -10.08
CA GLN A 58 -3.55 9.69 -11.49
C GLN A 58 -4.79 10.39 -12.04
N SER A 59 -5.98 10.05 -11.56
CA SER A 59 -7.23 10.70 -12.00
C SER A 59 -7.38 12.14 -11.50
N LEU A 60 -6.63 12.54 -10.47
CA LEU A 60 -6.59 13.92 -9.99
C LEU A 60 -5.71 14.77 -10.92
N LYS A 61 -6.34 15.73 -11.61
CA LYS A 61 -5.66 16.78 -12.39
C LYS A 61 -4.88 17.71 -11.46
#